data_AF-A0A0D2J0Z6-F1
#
_entry.id   AF-A0A0D2J0Z6-F1
#
_cell.length_a   1.000
_cell.length_b   1.000
_cell.length_c   1.000
_cell.angle_alpha   90.00
_cell.angle_beta   90.00
_cell.angle_gamma   90.00
#
_symmetry.space_group_name_H-M   'P 1'
#
loop_
_entity.id
_entity.type
_entity.pdbx_description
1 polymer ?
#
loop_
_entity_poly.entity_id
_entity_poly.type
_entity_poly.pdbx_seq_one_letter_code
_entity_poly.pdbx_strand_id
1 'polypeptide(L)'
;MAFYGLDKQAARPPEPHLTLEIVAAHEITEDMIKEAAALFSSSYGIWGPHAEEKMGPFAKHGRRVRMSVDRLRQQCLPDGAENFFVRAMAGSSLVGHVFATFWNFEDRQVCWVTQLCVDQQHRRRRLATRLLLKLREDRPNCTFGILSSHPAAILAALRSFGRGLERANLDCAREHARDVMKSSPVRYVRSAILRGSLFEGHWTQGVVCCADTSFWVDHEEPAEALHVVKARGLVWPFGDLPDGHEYLFLVEAA
;
A
#
# COMPACT_ATOMS: atom_id res chain seq x y z
N MET A 1 57.25 -5.96 14.37
CA MET A 1 56.26 -4.87 14.29
C MET A 1 56.10 -4.44 12.85
N ALA A 2 55.05 -4.91 12.20
CA ALA A 2 54.38 -4.30 11.05
C ALA A 2 53.18 -5.20 10.74
N PHE A 3 51.96 -4.65 10.69
CA PHE A 3 51.09 -4.72 9.51
C PHE A 3 49.83 -3.89 9.78
N TYR A 4 49.65 -2.91 8.90
CA TYR A 4 48.49 -2.07 8.73
C TYR A 4 47.27 -2.92 8.35
N GLY A 5 46.13 -2.65 8.98
CA GLY A 5 44.80 -3.10 8.54
C GLY A 5 43.84 -1.92 8.57
N LEU A 6 43.96 -1.00 7.62
CA LEU A 6 42.91 -0.03 7.32
C LEU A 6 41.89 -0.75 6.44
N ASP A 7 40.81 -1.23 7.07
CA ASP A 7 39.63 -1.67 6.34
C ASP A 7 39.06 -0.49 5.56
N LYS A 8 39.22 -0.55 4.25
CA LYS A 8 38.51 0.32 3.31
C LYS A 8 37.03 -0.01 3.45
N GLN A 9 36.25 0.90 4.04
CA GLN A 9 34.81 0.94 3.78
C GLN A 9 34.63 1.07 2.27
N ALA A 10 34.24 -0.02 1.62
CA ALA A 10 33.85 0.00 0.23
C ALA A 10 32.76 1.06 0.07
N ALA A 11 33.05 2.12 -0.67
CA ALA A 11 32.10 3.16 -0.99
C ALA A 11 30.87 2.49 -1.60
N ARG A 12 29.69 2.72 -1.02
CA ARG A 12 28.42 2.29 -1.62
C ARG A 12 28.39 2.83 -3.05
N PRO A 13 28.03 2.02 -4.05
CA PRO A 13 27.83 2.55 -5.40
C PRO A 13 26.82 3.70 -5.34
N PRO A 14 27.01 4.78 -6.13
CA PRO A 14 26.09 5.90 -6.14
C PRO A 14 24.68 5.39 -6.42
N GLU A 15 23.71 5.83 -5.62
CA GLU A 15 22.33 5.43 -5.85
C GLU A 15 21.89 5.86 -7.25
N PRO A 16 21.23 4.98 -8.02
CA PRO A 16 20.74 5.37 -9.34
C PRO A 16 19.82 6.57 -9.20
N HIS A 17 19.98 7.55 -10.10
CA HIS A 17 19.09 8.71 -10.14
C HIS A 17 17.66 8.24 -10.43
N LEU A 18 16.75 8.51 -9.49
CA LEU A 18 15.35 8.12 -9.60
C LEU A 18 14.51 9.28 -10.12
N THR A 19 13.82 9.09 -11.23
CA THR A 19 12.80 10.02 -11.73
C THR A 19 11.43 9.57 -11.26
N LEU A 20 10.59 10.54 -10.85
CA LEU A 20 9.20 10.29 -10.47
C LEU A 20 8.27 11.11 -11.37
N GLU A 21 7.24 10.49 -11.88
CA GLU A 21 6.21 11.14 -12.68
C GLU A 21 4.81 10.66 -12.31
N ILE A 22 3.83 11.50 -12.58
CA ILE A 22 2.41 11.18 -12.46
C ILE A 22 1.80 11.21 -13.86
N VAL A 23 1.05 10.17 -14.19
CA VAL A 23 0.43 9.94 -15.50
C VAL A 23 -1.08 9.86 -15.30
N ALA A 24 -1.85 10.65 -16.04
CA ALA A 24 -3.31 10.60 -15.99
C ALA A 24 -3.85 9.38 -16.75
N ALA A 25 -5.05 8.90 -16.38
CA ALA A 25 -5.63 7.67 -16.94
C ALA A 25 -5.55 7.54 -18.47
N HIS A 26 -5.81 8.62 -19.20
CA HIS A 26 -5.83 8.64 -20.67
C HIS A 26 -4.44 8.56 -21.31
N GLU A 27 -3.37 8.81 -20.54
CA GLU A 27 -1.97 8.72 -20.97
C GLU A 27 -1.31 7.41 -20.53
N ILE A 28 -1.99 6.60 -19.71
CA ILE A 28 -1.47 5.30 -19.28
C ILE A 28 -1.48 4.34 -20.47
N THR A 29 -0.30 3.95 -20.91
CA THR A 29 -0.15 3.03 -22.05
C THR A 29 -0.29 1.56 -21.63
N GLU A 30 -0.53 0.70 -22.62
CA GLU A 30 -0.50 -0.75 -22.44
C GLU A 30 0.80 -1.24 -21.79
N ASP A 31 1.94 -0.69 -22.23
CA ASP A 31 3.25 -1.13 -21.77
C ASP A 31 3.51 -0.71 -20.31
N MET A 32 3.04 0.46 -19.89
CA MET A 32 3.06 0.85 -18.47
C MET A 32 2.29 -0.14 -17.59
N ILE A 33 1.13 -0.61 -18.06
CA ILE A 33 0.33 -1.59 -17.32
C ILE A 33 1.03 -2.94 -17.25
N LYS A 34 1.64 -3.40 -18.36
CA LYS A 34 2.44 -4.64 -18.39
C LYS A 34 3.62 -4.57 -17.43
N GLU A 35 4.36 -3.46 -17.43
CA GLU A 35 5.49 -3.24 -16.53
C GLU A 35 5.05 -3.26 -15.06
N ALA A 36 3.96 -2.56 -14.73
CA ALA A 36 3.43 -2.53 -13.37
C ALA A 36 2.93 -3.91 -12.91
N ALA A 37 2.23 -4.65 -13.78
CA ALA A 37 1.78 -6.01 -13.50
C ALA A 37 2.95 -6.98 -13.30
N ALA A 38 4.02 -6.85 -14.10
CA ALA A 38 5.24 -7.62 -13.95
C ALA A 38 5.97 -7.32 -12.63
N LEU A 39 6.12 -6.03 -12.30
CA LEU A 39 6.75 -5.59 -11.05
C LEU A 39 5.97 -6.08 -9.83
N PHE A 40 4.64 -5.94 -9.83
CA PHE A 40 3.79 -6.47 -8.76
C PHE A 40 4.00 -7.97 -8.59
N SER A 41 3.94 -8.70 -9.70
CA SER A 41 4.05 -10.16 -9.73
C SER A 41 5.41 -10.69 -9.26
N SER A 42 6.48 -9.90 -9.38
CA SER A 42 7.81 -10.27 -8.89
C SER A 42 8.05 -9.83 -7.45
N SER A 43 7.46 -8.70 -7.04
CA SER A 43 7.84 -8.01 -5.80
C SER A 43 6.87 -8.20 -4.65
N TYR A 44 5.56 -8.25 -4.88
CA TYR A 44 4.53 -8.03 -3.84
C TYR A 44 4.66 -8.96 -2.62
N GLY A 45 4.07 -10.16 -2.68
CA GLY A 45 4.00 -11.11 -1.57
C GLY A 45 3.73 -12.52 -2.08
N ILE A 46 3.60 -13.46 -1.16
CA ILE A 46 3.23 -14.85 -1.43
C ILE A 46 1.88 -15.17 -0.78
N TRP A 47 1.24 -16.23 -1.24
CA TRP A 47 -0.01 -16.72 -0.66
C TRP A 47 0.23 -17.42 0.68
N GLY A 48 -0.62 -17.11 1.65
CA GLY A 48 -0.57 -17.70 2.99
C GLY A 48 -1.10 -19.14 3.02
N PRO A 49 -0.99 -19.83 4.18
CA PRO A 49 -1.36 -21.25 4.30
C PRO A 49 -2.82 -21.56 3.96
N HIS A 50 -3.74 -20.64 4.26
CA HIS A 50 -5.18 -20.82 4.04
C HIS A 50 -5.69 -20.32 2.68
N ALA A 51 -4.81 -19.76 1.86
CA ALA A 51 -5.20 -19.08 0.63
C ALA A 51 -5.82 -20.04 -0.41
N GLU A 52 -5.25 -21.24 -0.58
CA GLU A 52 -5.75 -22.22 -1.54
C GLU A 52 -7.15 -22.71 -1.18
N GLU A 53 -7.43 -22.91 0.12
CA GLU A 53 -8.75 -23.30 0.62
C GLU A 53 -9.79 -22.19 0.38
N LYS A 54 -9.42 -20.93 0.64
CA LYS A 54 -10.34 -19.78 0.62
C LYS A 54 -10.54 -19.17 -0.76
N MET A 55 -9.53 -19.25 -1.62
CA MET A 55 -9.50 -18.57 -2.92
C MET A 55 -9.38 -19.55 -4.09
N GLY A 56 -8.95 -20.80 -3.86
CA GLY A 56 -8.82 -21.84 -4.87
C GLY A 56 -7.39 -22.10 -5.35
N PRO A 57 -7.21 -23.01 -6.33
CA PRO A 57 -5.90 -23.58 -6.70
C PRO A 57 -4.85 -22.58 -7.21
N PHE A 58 -5.28 -21.42 -7.70
CA PHE A 58 -4.36 -20.38 -8.14
C PHE A 58 -3.61 -19.72 -6.97
N ALA A 59 -4.17 -19.79 -5.76
CA ALA A 59 -3.65 -19.20 -4.54
C ALA A 59 -2.85 -20.21 -3.69
N LYS A 60 -2.11 -21.10 -4.35
CA LYS A 60 -1.31 -22.12 -3.68
C LYS A 60 -0.28 -21.49 -2.73
N HIS A 61 -0.26 -21.97 -1.49
CA HIS A 61 0.66 -21.50 -0.45
C HIS A 61 2.12 -21.45 -0.93
N GLY A 62 2.84 -20.40 -0.57
CA GLY A 62 4.23 -20.17 -0.94
C GLY A 62 4.43 -19.65 -2.37
N ARG A 63 3.42 -19.68 -3.23
CA ARG A 63 3.51 -19.05 -4.56
C ARG A 63 3.34 -17.55 -4.47
N ARG A 64 4.07 -16.83 -5.33
CA ARG A 64 3.90 -15.38 -5.51
C ARG A 64 2.47 -15.04 -5.92
N VAL A 65 1.93 -13.99 -5.30
CA VAL A 65 0.73 -13.31 -5.79
C VAL A 65 1.06 -12.75 -7.18
N ARG A 66 0.29 -13.13 -8.19
CA ARG A 66 0.47 -12.66 -9.56
C ARG A 66 -0.67 -11.71 -9.94
N MET A 67 -0.33 -10.72 -10.74
CA MET A 67 -1.24 -9.76 -11.32
C MET A 67 -1.16 -9.86 -12.84
N SER A 68 -2.29 -10.16 -13.48
CA SER A 68 -2.42 -10.02 -14.93
C SER A 68 -2.75 -8.58 -15.30
N VAL A 69 -2.49 -8.20 -16.54
CA VAL A 69 -2.87 -6.89 -17.10
C VAL A 69 -4.37 -6.64 -16.92
N ASP A 70 -5.22 -7.60 -17.28
CA ASP A 70 -6.68 -7.46 -17.17
C ASP A 70 -7.14 -7.29 -15.73
N ARG A 71 -6.55 -8.05 -14.79
CA ARG A 71 -6.87 -7.92 -13.37
C ARG A 71 -6.42 -6.57 -12.82
N LEU A 72 -5.25 -6.08 -13.23
CA LEU A 72 -4.76 -4.76 -12.85
C LEU A 72 -5.73 -3.67 -13.30
N ARG A 73 -6.18 -3.69 -14.57
CA ARG A 73 -7.20 -2.75 -15.05
C ARG A 73 -8.46 -2.78 -14.20
N GLN A 74 -9.03 -3.96 -14.03
CA GLN A 74 -10.28 -4.14 -13.30
C GLN A 74 -10.20 -3.72 -11.83
N GLN A 75 -9.04 -3.92 -11.17
CA GLN A 75 -8.89 -3.68 -9.74
C GLN A 75 -8.28 -2.32 -9.40
N CYS A 76 -7.50 -1.72 -10.30
CA CYS A 76 -6.75 -0.50 -10.03
C CYS A 76 -7.17 0.70 -10.88
N LEU A 77 -7.88 0.48 -11.99
CA LEU A 77 -8.30 1.50 -12.95
C LEU A 77 -9.81 1.34 -13.28
N PRO A 78 -10.72 1.45 -12.30
CA PRO A 78 -12.15 1.34 -12.58
C PRO A 78 -12.61 2.39 -13.59
N ASP A 79 -13.48 1.97 -14.51
CA ASP A 79 -14.09 2.84 -15.51
C ASP A 79 -14.97 3.92 -14.86
N GLY A 80 -15.02 5.09 -15.48
CA GLY A 80 -15.86 6.21 -15.01
C GLY A 80 -15.34 6.92 -13.75
N ALA A 81 -14.15 6.55 -13.25
CA ALA A 81 -13.45 7.24 -12.19
C ALA A 81 -12.19 7.95 -12.71
N GLU A 82 -11.73 8.96 -11.98
CA GLU A 82 -10.48 9.64 -12.30
C GLU A 82 -9.32 8.81 -11.73
N ASN A 83 -8.45 8.29 -12.60
CA ASN A 83 -7.36 7.40 -12.19
C ASN A 83 -5.99 8.02 -12.50
N PHE A 84 -5.02 7.75 -11.62
CA PHE A 84 -3.64 8.19 -11.78
C PHE A 84 -2.65 7.05 -11.56
N PHE A 85 -1.57 7.10 -12.30
CA PHE A 85 -0.42 6.23 -12.17
C PHE A 85 0.81 7.06 -11.83
N VAL A 86 1.34 6.89 -10.62
CA VAL A 86 2.62 7.47 -10.24
C VAL A 86 3.68 6.39 -10.38
N ARG A 87 4.76 6.67 -11.12
CA ARG A 87 5.85 5.71 -11.28
C ARG A 87 7.20 6.31 -10.94
N ALA A 88 8.09 5.44 -10.46
CA ALA A 88 9.49 5.73 -10.24
C ALA A 88 10.35 4.89 -11.17
N MET A 89 11.23 5.56 -11.93
CA MET A 89 12.12 4.92 -12.88
C MET A 89 13.58 5.03 -12.41
N ALA A 90 14.33 3.94 -12.53
CA ALA A 90 15.78 3.92 -12.44
C ALA A 90 16.34 3.72 -13.86
N GLY A 91 16.64 4.82 -14.56
CA GLY A 91 16.88 4.78 -16.00
C GLY A 91 15.59 4.40 -16.74
N SER A 92 15.61 3.30 -17.50
CA SER A 92 14.44 2.76 -18.21
C SER A 92 13.64 1.74 -17.39
N SER A 93 14.08 1.40 -16.18
CA SER A 93 13.46 0.34 -15.38
C SER A 93 12.45 0.90 -14.38
N LEU A 94 11.22 0.38 -14.40
CA LEU A 94 10.23 0.63 -13.36
C LEU A 94 10.65 -0.02 -12.04
N VAL A 95 10.85 0.78 -10.99
CA VAL A 95 11.30 0.30 -9.67
C VAL A 95 10.27 0.52 -8.55
N GLY A 96 9.19 1.22 -8.85
CA GLY A 96 8.05 1.34 -7.95
C GLY A 96 6.94 2.14 -8.58
N HIS A 97 5.71 1.88 -8.13
CA HIS A 97 4.54 2.58 -8.60
C HIS A 97 3.42 2.66 -7.59
N VAL A 98 2.51 3.58 -7.86
CA VAL A 98 1.22 3.74 -7.20
C VAL A 98 0.13 3.88 -8.27
N PHE A 99 -0.92 3.08 -8.17
CA PHE A 99 -2.21 3.39 -8.79
C PHE A 99 -3.13 4.00 -7.74
N ALA A 100 -3.86 5.03 -8.14
CA ALA A 100 -4.86 5.67 -7.30
C ALA A 100 -6.11 6.05 -8.10
N THR A 101 -7.25 5.98 -7.42
CA THR A 101 -8.56 6.33 -7.97
C THR A 101 -9.17 7.45 -7.15
N PHE A 102 -9.73 8.43 -7.85
CA PHE A 102 -10.38 9.60 -7.29
C PHE A 102 -11.88 9.56 -7.57
N TRP A 103 -12.66 9.95 -6.56
CA TRP A 103 -14.09 10.18 -6.71
C TRP A 103 -14.57 11.22 -5.70
N ASN A 104 -15.71 11.84 -6.01
CA ASN A 104 -16.37 12.74 -5.08
C ASN A 104 -17.29 11.96 -4.15
N PHE A 105 -17.23 12.28 -2.87
CA PHE A 105 -18.16 11.79 -1.86
C PHE A 105 -18.54 12.98 -0.98
N GLU A 106 -19.82 13.34 -1.00
CA GLU A 106 -20.35 14.56 -0.35
C GLU A 106 -19.59 15.82 -0.82
N ASP A 107 -19.06 16.61 0.11
CA ASP A 107 -18.26 17.81 -0.14
C ASP A 107 -16.75 17.53 -0.26
N ARG A 108 -16.36 16.25 -0.37
CA ARG A 108 -14.97 15.79 -0.33
C ARG A 108 -14.55 15.10 -1.61
N GLN A 109 -13.31 15.30 -1.99
CA GLN A 109 -12.63 14.46 -2.97
C GLN A 109 -11.86 13.35 -2.24
N VAL A 110 -12.14 12.10 -2.58
CA VAL A 110 -11.41 10.94 -2.05
C VAL A 110 -10.32 10.55 -3.04
N CYS A 111 -9.12 10.29 -2.54
CA CYS A 111 -8.00 9.68 -3.26
C CYS A 111 -7.68 8.33 -2.62
N TRP A 112 -8.01 7.23 -3.31
CA TRP A 112 -7.72 5.89 -2.80
C TRP A 112 -6.57 5.25 -3.55
N VAL A 113 -5.55 4.82 -2.81
CA VAL A 113 -4.44 4.02 -3.35
C VAL A 113 -4.93 2.60 -3.58
N THR A 114 -5.10 2.22 -4.84
CA THR A 114 -5.58 0.89 -5.25
C THR A 114 -4.45 -0.12 -5.37
N GLN A 115 -3.21 0.33 -5.59
CA GLN A 115 -2.03 -0.51 -5.56
C GLN A 115 -0.78 0.33 -5.28
N LEU A 116 0.07 -0.14 -4.36
CA LEU A 116 1.39 0.41 -4.11
C LEU A 116 2.40 -0.74 -4.17
N CYS A 117 3.37 -0.65 -5.07
CA CYS A 117 4.41 -1.67 -5.21
C CYS A 117 5.78 -1.02 -5.34
N VAL A 118 6.78 -1.62 -4.68
CA VAL A 118 8.18 -1.20 -4.76
C VAL A 118 9.04 -2.44 -4.93
N ASP A 119 9.97 -2.35 -5.89
CA ASP A 119 10.99 -3.36 -6.13
C ASP A 119 11.77 -3.67 -4.84
N GLN A 120 12.05 -4.94 -4.60
CA GLN A 120 12.69 -5.39 -3.35
C GLN A 120 14.06 -4.74 -3.10
N GLN A 121 14.85 -4.48 -4.15
CA GLN A 121 16.19 -3.87 -4.03
C GLN A 121 16.12 -2.36 -3.71
N HIS A 122 14.95 -1.77 -3.94
CA HIS A 122 14.65 -0.35 -3.74
C HIS A 122 13.77 -0.10 -2.50
N ARG A 123 13.36 -1.14 -1.77
CA ARG A 123 12.69 -1.03 -0.46
C ARG A 123 13.61 -0.39 0.57
N ARG A 124 13.00 0.13 1.65
CA ARG A 124 13.69 0.79 2.79
C ARG A 124 14.48 2.07 2.41
N ARG A 125 14.27 2.63 1.21
CA ARG A 125 14.86 3.90 0.73
C ARG A 125 13.84 5.04 0.62
N ARG A 126 12.75 4.97 1.40
CA ARG A 126 11.61 5.91 1.38
C ARG A 126 10.92 6.07 0.00
N LEU A 127 11.13 5.16 -0.94
CA LEU A 127 10.56 5.26 -2.28
C LEU A 127 9.02 5.26 -2.27
N ALA A 128 8.39 4.38 -1.49
CA ALA A 128 6.93 4.39 -1.30
C ALA A 128 6.43 5.75 -0.79
N THR A 129 7.12 6.37 0.18
CA THR A 129 6.76 7.72 0.67
C THR A 129 6.93 8.76 -0.43
N ARG A 130 7.99 8.71 -1.24
CA ARG A 130 8.17 9.65 -2.36
C ARG A 130 7.07 9.52 -3.42
N LEU A 131 6.67 8.29 -3.75
CA LEU A 131 5.57 8.02 -4.69
C LEU A 131 4.23 8.57 -4.17
N LEU A 132 3.91 8.33 -2.90
CA LEU A 132 2.68 8.84 -2.29
C LEU A 132 2.69 10.37 -2.11
N LEU A 133 3.84 10.97 -1.81
CA LEU A 133 3.98 12.44 -1.80
C LEU A 133 3.76 13.02 -3.20
N LYS A 134 4.31 12.37 -4.24
CA LYS A 134 4.10 12.77 -5.64
C LYS A 134 2.62 12.66 -6.04
N LEU A 135 1.90 11.63 -5.56
CA LEU A 135 0.46 11.50 -5.75
C LEU A 135 -0.32 12.65 -5.08
N ARG A 136 0.13 13.13 -3.92
CA ARG A 136 -0.50 14.24 -3.18
C ARG A 136 -0.23 15.61 -3.80
N GLU A 137 0.83 15.78 -4.59
CA GLU A 137 1.18 17.08 -5.18
C GLU A 137 -0.05 17.72 -5.85
N ASP A 138 -0.25 19.00 -5.60
CA ASP A 138 -1.39 19.82 -6.07
C ASP A 138 -2.78 19.32 -5.65
N ARG A 139 -2.87 18.43 -4.66
CA ARG A 139 -4.12 17.84 -4.13
C ARG A 139 -4.20 17.90 -2.60
N PRO A 140 -4.09 19.10 -1.97
CA PRO A 140 -3.99 19.21 -0.51
C PRO A 140 -5.31 18.92 0.23
N ASN A 141 -6.47 19.03 -0.43
CA ASN A 141 -7.79 18.93 0.23
C ASN A 141 -8.48 17.57 -0.01
N CYS A 142 -7.71 16.52 -0.31
CA CYS A 142 -8.25 15.18 -0.51
C CYS A 142 -8.31 14.39 0.79
N THR A 143 -9.30 13.50 0.90
CA THR A 143 -9.28 12.38 1.85
C THR A 143 -8.50 11.24 1.23
N PHE A 144 -7.39 10.82 1.84
CA PHE A 144 -6.52 9.76 1.33
C PHE A 144 -6.79 8.43 2.03
N GLY A 145 -6.94 7.36 1.26
CA GLY A 145 -7.20 6.02 1.77
C GLY A 145 -6.31 4.93 1.16
N ILE A 146 -6.01 3.89 1.94
CA ILE A 146 -5.37 2.65 1.49
C ILE A 146 -5.78 1.48 2.37
N LEU A 147 -5.97 0.31 1.75
CA LEU A 147 -5.96 -0.99 2.43
C LEU A 147 -4.65 -1.69 2.12
N SER A 148 -3.96 -2.18 3.15
CA SER A 148 -2.75 -2.99 2.97
C SER A 148 -2.51 -3.94 4.13
N SER A 149 -2.12 -5.19 3.82
CA SER A 149 -1.63 -6.12 4.84
C SER A 149 -0.24 -5.76 5.37
N HIS A 150 0.52 -4.89 4.68
CA HIS A 150 1.92 -4.64 5.00
C HIS A 150 2.11 -3.33 5.79
N PRO A 151 2.65 -3.37 7.03
CA PRO A 151 2.90 -2.17 7.82
C PRO A 151 3.76 -1.11 7.14
N ALA A 152 4.69 -1.51 6.25
CA ALA A 152 5.53 -0.57 5.51
C ALA A 152 4.71 0.36 4.59
N ALA A 153 3.63 -0.14 3.99
CA ALA A 153 2.72 0.65 3.16
C ALA A 153 1.93 1.65 4.01
N ILE A 154 1.35 1.20 5.12
CA ILE A 154 0.62 2.05 6.07
C ILE A 154 1.53 3.14 6.65
N LEU A 155 2.77 2.81 7.03
CA LEU A 155 3.76 3.79 7.48
C LEU A 155 4.13 4.80 6.39
N ALA A 156 4.20 4.36 5.13
CA ALA A 156 4.43 5.27 4.02
C ALA A 156 3.24 6.24 3.85
N ALA A 157 2.01 5.74 3.93
CA ALA A 157 0.79 6.56 3.88
C ALA A 157 0.70 7.55 5.05
N LEU A 158 0.95 7.10 6.29
CA LEU A 158 1.01 7.95 7.48
C LEU A 158 1.98 9.11 7.35
N ARG A 159 3.15 8.89 6.72
CA ARG A 159 4.15 9.95 6.47
C ARG A 159 3.80 10.86 5.30
N SER A 160 3.03 10.36 4.33
CA SER A 160 2.77 11.09 3.08
C SER A 160 1.48 11.89 3.13
N PHE A 161 0.44 11.35 3.79
CA PHE A 161 -0.89 11.94 3.85
C PHE A 161 -1.25 12.42 5.27
N GLY A 162 -0.69 11.78 6.30
CA GLY A 162 -0.92 12.13 7.70
C GLY A 162 0.24 12.90 8.33
N ARG A 163 0.37 12.76 9.66
CA ARG A 163 1.37 13.45 10.49
C ARG A 163 2.46 12.51 11.04
N GLY A 164 2.65 11.35 10.42
CA GLY A 164 3.52 10.28 10.92
C GLY A 164 2.82 9.33 11.89
N LEU A 165 3.53 8.30 12.35
CA LEU A 165 2.98 7.25 13.22
C LEU A 165 2.70 7.78 14.64
N GLU A 166 3.59 8.63 15.14
CA GLU A 166 3.57 9.23 16.47
C GLU A 166 2.35 10.12 16.70
N ARG A 167 1.75 10.60 15.60
CA ARG A 167 0.55 11.44 15.58
C ARG A 167 -0.56 10.80 14.75
N ALA A 168 -0.53 9.47 14.61
CA ALA A 168 -1.57 8.75 13.91
C ALA A 168 -2.91 8.95 14.61
N ASN A 169 -3.89 9.44 13.87
CA ASN A 169 -5.26 9.60 14.31
C ASN A 169 -6.17 8.75 13.41
N LEU A 170 -7.10 8.03 14.02
CA LEU A 170 -8.07 7.17 13.34
C LEU A 170 -9.49 7.78 13.31
N ASP A 171 -9.66 9.03 13.74
CA ASP A 171 -10.97 9.71 13.76
C ASP A 171 -11.62 9.76 12.38
N CYS A 172 -10.87 10.15 11.35
CA CYS A 172 -11.37 10.16 9.96
C CYS A 172 -11.84 8.76 9.51
N ALA A 173 -11.10 7.70 9.87
CA ALA A 173 -11.51 6.33 9.61
C ALA A 173 -12.80 5.98 10.39
N ARG A 174 -12.88 6.31 11.68
CA ARG A 174 -14.06 6.05 12.53
C ARG A 174 -15.32 6.70 11.96
N GLU A 175 -15.20 7.95 11.52
CA GLU A 175 -16.32 8.76 11.08
C GLU A 175 -16.74 8.45 9.64
N HIS A 176 -15.79 8.24 8.74
CA HIS A 176 -16.08 8.26 7.30
C HIS A 176 -15.80 6.95 6.57
N ALA A 177 -15.07 5.98 7.15
CA ALA A 177 -14.64 4.79 6.41
C ALA A 177 -15.80 4.01 5.79
N ARG A 178 -16.92 3.88 6.52
CA ARG A 178 -18.07 3.10 6.07
C ARG A 178 -18.63 3.67 4.76
N ASP A 179 -18.85 4.98 4.71
CA ASP A 179 -19.50 5.61 3.57
C ASP A 179 -18.52 5.88 2.42
N VAL A 180 -17.27 6.22 2.73
CA VAL A 180 -16.18 6.32 1.74
C VAL A 180 -15.98 4.98 1.03
N MET A 181 -15.90 3.87 1.76
CA MET A 181 -15.73 2.56 1.14
C MET A 181 -16.97 2.16 0.33
N LYS A 182 -18.18 2.36 0.88
CA LYS A 182 -19.44 2.02 0.19
C LYS A 182 -19.64 2.79 -1.11
N SER A 183 -19.19 4.05 -1.17
CA SER A 183 -19.25 4.88 -2.38
C SER A 183 -18.13 4.60 -3.39
N SER A 184 -17.13 3.80 -3.01
CA SER A 184 -15.95 3.58 -3.84
C SER A 184 -16.29 2.98 -5.21
N PRO A 185 -15.76 3.52 -6.32
CA PRO A 185 -15.86 2.88 -7.63
C PRO A 185 -15.05 1.58 -7.70
N VAL A 186 -14.04 1.43 -6.82
CA VAL A 186 -13.15 0.28 -6.77
C VAL A 186 -13.85 -0.89 -6.08
N ARG A 187 -14.13 -1.96 -6.84
CA ARG A 187 -14.97 -3.07 -6.36
C ARG A 187 -14.47 -3.69 -5.06
N TYR A 188 -13.18 -3.98 -4.93
CA TYR A 188 -12.65 -4.66 -3.74
C TYR A 188 -12.77 -3.79 -2.47
N VAL A 189 -12.62 -2.47 -2.62
CA VAL A 189 -12.80 -1.50 -1.53
C VAL A 189 -14.26 -1.45 -1.13
N ARG A 190 -15.17 -1.37 -2.10
CA ARG A 190 -16.62 -1.32 -1.87
C ARG A 190 -17.17 -2.59 -1.22
N SER A 191 -16.58 -3.74 -1.51
CA SER A 191 -17.01 -5.03 -0.95
C SER A 191 -16.33 -5.40 0.38
N ALA A 192 -15.26 -4.69 0.76
CA ALA A 192 -14.54 -5.02 1.98
C ALA A 192 -15.36 -4.69 3.23
N ILE A 193 -15.25 -5.55 4.25
CA ILE A 193 -16.05 -5.44 5.46
C ILE A 193 -15.18 -4.84 6.56
N LEU A 194 -15.54 -3.66 7.06
CA LEU A 194 -14.85 -3.02 8.19
C LEU A 194 -14.87 -3.93 9.43
N ARG A 195 -13.70 -4.10 10.06
CA ARG A 195 -13.51 -4.95 11.25
C ARG A 195 -12.64 -4.27 12.31
N GLY A 196 -12.84 -4.69 13.55
CA GLY A 196 -12.05 -4.26 14.70
C GLY A 196 -12.78 -3.28 15.61
N SER A 197 -12.17 -3.02 16.76
CA SER A 197 -12.79 -2.25 17.86
C SER A 197 -13.14 -0.80 17.50
N LEU A 198 -12.55 -0.25 16.42
CA LEU A 198 -12.90 1.08 15.92
C LEU A 198 -14.31 1.14 15.31
N PHE A 199 -14.79 0.02 14.76
CA PHE A 199 -16.05 -0.05 14.02
C PHE A 199 -17.10 -0.93 14.71
N GLU A 200 -16.65 -1.89 15.51
CA GLU A 200 -17.47 -2.91 16.15
C GLU A 200 -17.19 -2.91 17.66
N GLY A 201 -18.20 -2.65 18.51
CA GLY A 201 -18.01 -2.46 19.96
C GLY A 201 -17.49 -3.68 20.74
N HIS A 202 -17.51 -4.87 20.13
CA HIS A 202 -17.08 -6.13 20.76
C HIS A 202 -16.20 -6.95 19.81
N TRP A 203 -15.00 -6.46 19.51
CA TRP A 203 -13.98 -7.27 18.85
C TRP A 203 -12.97 -7.78 19.89
N THR A 204 -12.94 -9.10 20.09
CA THR A 204 -11.86 -9.77 20.81
C THR A 204 -10.70 -10.01 19.83
N GLN A 205 -9.45 -10.04 20.30
CA GLN A 205 -8.19 -10.26 19.53
C GLN A 205 -7.36 -9.02 19.15
N GLY A 206 -7.51 -7.88 19.84
CA GLY A 206 -6.52 -6.79 19.72
C GLY A 206 -6.48 -6.06 18.37
N VAL A 207 -7.40 -6.36 17.46
CA VAL A 207 -7.60 -5.65 16.19
C VAL A 207 -8.32 -4.32 16.43
N VAL A 208 -7.81 -3.23 15.88
CA VAL A 208 -8.41 -1.90 16.04
C VAL A 208 -9.05 -1.41 14.75
N CYS A 209 -8.30 -1.33 13.65
CA CYS A 209 -8.75 -0.70 12.40
C CYS A 209 -8.27 -1.47 11.16
N CYS A 210 -9.12 -2.35 10.64
CA CYS A 210 -8.87 -3.09 9.41
C CYS A 210 -10.14 -3.32 8.61
N ALA A 211 -10.01 -3.98 7.47
CA ALA A 211 -11.14 -4.54 6.74
C ALA A 211 -10.84 -5.99 6.31
N ASP A 212 -11.87 -6.84 6.34
CA ASP A 212 -11.86 -8.13 5.65
C ASP A 212 -11.96 -7.87 4.14
N THR A 213 -10.86 -8.13 3.44
CA THR A 213 -10.78 -8.01 1.97
C THR A 213 -10.75 -9.38 1.31
N SER A 214 -10.85 -10.46 2.10
CA SER A 214 -10.66 -11.85 1.67
C SER A 214 -9.34 -12.05 0.90
N PHE A 215 -8.30 -11.32 1.31
CA PHE A 215 -6.99 -11.34 0.66
C PHE A 215 -5.97 -12.12 1.51
N TRP A 216 -5.88 -13.42 1.25
CA TRP A 216 -5.17 -14.39 2.10
C TRP A 216 -3.68 -14.47 1.79
N VAL A 217 -2.97 -13.35 1.94
CA VAL A 217 -1.51 -13.32 1.78
C VAL A 217 -0.80 -13.79 3.02
N ASP A 218 0.44 -14.23 2.83
CA ASP A 218 1.32 -14.56 3.94
C ASP A 218 1.70 -13.29 4.73
N HIS A 219 1.68 -13.41 6.05
CA HIS A 219 1.92 -12.31 6.99
C HIS A 219 3.29 -12.38 7.68
N GLU A 220 4.20 -13.27 7.29
CA GLU A 220 5.53 -13.39 7.92
C GLU A 220 6.37 -12.11 7.71
N GLU A 221 6.65 -11.70 6.47
CA GLU A 221 7.36 -10.43 6.17
C GLU A 221 6.63 -9.20 6.77
N PRO A 222 5.29 -9.07 6.66
CA PRO A 222 4.54 -8.03 7.37
C PRO A 222 4.72 -8.02 8.89
N ALA A 223 4.69 -9.18 9.55
CA ALA A 223 4.83 -9.29 10.99
C ALA A 223 6.25 -8.92 11.47
N GLU A 224 7.28 -9.32 10.74
CA GLU A 224 8.66 -8.89 11.00
C GLU A 224 8.81 -7.37 10.89
N ALA A 225 8.21 -6.77 9.86
CA ALA A 225 8.22 -5.32 9.68
C ALA A 225 7.52 -4.60 10.85
N LEU A 226 6.40 -5.14 11.34
CA LEU A 226 5.71 -4.62 12.52
C LEU A 226 6.56 -4.77 13.79
N HIS A 227 7.24 -5.91 13.96
CA HIS A 227 8.12 -6.16 15.09
C HIS A 227 9.23 -5.11 15.17
N VAL A 228 9.86 -4.77 14.03
CA VAL A 228 10.88 -3.70 13.97
C VAL A 228 10.33 -2.33 14.39
N VAL A 229 9.07 -2.03 14.09
CA VAL A 229 8.41 -0.78 14.52
C VAL A 229 8.22 -0.79 16.04
N LYS A 230 7.61 -1.86 16.57
CA LYS A 230 7.36 -2.03 18.01
C LYS A 230 8.67 -2.02 18.83
N ALA A 231 9.73 -2.65 18.32
CA ALA A 231 11.05 -2.69 18.96
C ALA A 231 11.73 -1.31 19.10
N ARG A 232 11.29 -0.31 18.32
CA ARG A 232 11.74 1.09 18.46
C ARG A 232 10.95 1.88 19.51
N GLY A 233 10.07 1.23 20.26
CA GLY A 233 9.19 1.86 21.26
C GLY A 233 8.02 2.62 20.64
N LEU A 234 7.72 2.41 19.36
CA LEU A 234 6.60 3.06 18.68
C LEU A 234 5.31 2.26 18.87
N VAL A 235 4.23 2.96 19.18
CA VAL A 235 2.90 2.36 19.33
C VAL A 235 2.28 2.16 17.94
N TRP A 236 1.75 0.96 17.71
CA TRP A 236 1.01 0.64 16.49
C TRP A 236 -0.50 0.78 16.73
N PRO A 237 -1.19 1.77 16.13
CA PRO A 237 -2.56 2.11 16.50
C PRO A 237 -3.62 1.20 15.85
N PHE A 238 -3.26 0.42 14.82
CA PHE A 238 -4.24 -0.38 14.06
C PHE A 238 -4.54 -1.74 14.70
N GLY A 239 -3.81 -2.12 15.76
CA GLY A 239 -3.93 -3.43 16.38
C GLY A 239 -3.26 -4.54 15.58
N ASP A 240 -3.56 -5.78 15.94
CA ASP A 240 -3.11 -6.95 15.18
C ASP A 240 -3.93 -7.14 13.89
N LEU A 241 -3.41 -7.91 12.94
CA LEU A 241 -4.06 -8.15 11.65
C LEU A 241 -4.39 -9.64 11.48
N PRO A 242 -5.68 -10.01 11.42
CA PRO A 242 -6.07 -11.37 11.09
C PRO A 242 -5.75 -11.72 9.63
N ASP A 243 -5.58 -13.02 9.34
CA ASP A 243 -5.45 -13.50 7.97
C ASP A 243 -6.66 -13.11 7.11
N GLY A 244 -6.42 -12.84 5.83
CA GLY A 244 -7.47 -12.40 4.89
C GLY A 244 -7.88 -10.93 5.04
N HIS A 245 -7.34 -10.21 6.05
CA HIS A 245 -7.64 -8.81 6.31
C HIS A 245 -6.50 -7.90 5.90
N GLU A 246 -6.81 -6.61 5.75
CA GLU A 246 -5.85 -5.55 5.48
C GLU A 246 -6.05 -4.38 6.45
N TYR A 247 -4.97 -3.77 6.92
CA TYR A 247 -5.07 -2.55 7.72
C TYR A 247 -5.73 -1.45 6.89
N LEU A 248 -6.64 -0.72 7.51
CA LEU A 248 -7.29 0.42 6.88
C LEU A 248 -6.65 1.70 7.37
N PHE A 249 -6.09 2.47 6.44
CA PHE A 249 -5.70 3.85 6.67
C PHE A 249 -6.62 4.78 5.88
N LEU A 250 -7.21 5.77 6.57
CA LEU A 250 -8.01 6.84 5.98
C LEU A 250 -7.73 8.14 6.75
N VAL A 251 -7.39 9.20 6.03
CA VAL A 251 -7.11 10.51 6.64
C VAL A 251 -7.53 11.64 5.72
N GLU A 252 -7.98 12.75 6.27
CA GLU A 252 -7.96 14.03 5.57
C GLU A 252 -6.54 14.55 5.52
N ALA A 253 -6.08 14.96 4.34
CA ALA A 253 -4.76 15.57 4.24
C ALA A 253 -4.64 16.77 5.19
N ALA A 254 -3.51 16.80 5.89
CA ALA A 254 -3.16 17.81 6.88
C ALA A 254 -2.53 19.06 6.26
#